data_AF-N8VM14-F1
#
_entry.id   AF-N8VM14-F1
#
_cell.length_a   1.000
_cell.length_b   1.000
_cell.length_c   1.000
_cell.angle_alpha   90.00
_cell.angle_beta   90.00
_cell.angle_gamma   90.00
#
_symmetry.space_group_name_H-M   'P 1'
#
loop_
_entity.id
_entity.type
_entity.pdbx_description
1 polymer ?
#
loop_
_entity_poly.entity_id
_entity_poly.type
_entity_poly.pdbx_seq_one_letter_code
_entity_poly.pdbx_strand_id
1 'polypeptide(L)'
;MYQFDAFSNIIWAPILFSIFLILSLKVCNYFKINYKLSLSLYLWHTLFCVVYIWFALTFGADSNKYYYNALNFDNREFNFGTSFIIYFTYFLYNFLGFSYVDQFLIHGYIGYIGLLAFAGSIKQATLYKSKNIKLLGWVIVFLPSISFWTTALGKDAISFMALGLALWSALDFKNRKLLLFFSIFSMFMVRPHIGAALAIAFAFSIIFDKRTSLYIKVFFGTISLIITAFIIPIMVNYIGLSEADELSDVDAYVDKRQNSNLSGGSSLDIASMSLPMQMLSYLFRPLPFEAHTLFALIASLDNIILIYLLILGVVAYLEKSKPSIESNRIFLWVYFFICLIMLATTTANLGIAMRQKWMFLPCLIFLLLSVIGAKNKELDKSLK
;
A
#
# COMPACT_ATOMS: atom_id res chain seq x y z
N MET A 1 11.70 5.81 -26.07
CA MET A 1 10.50 6.52 -25.59
C MET A 1 9.30 5.82 -26.20
N TYR A 2 8.36 5.30 -25.40
CA TYR A 2 7.17 4.64 -25.96
C TYR A 2 6.34 5.70 -26.70
N GLN A 3 6.03 5.46 -27.98
CA GLN A 3 5.18 6.36 -28.77
C GLN A 3 3.73 5.84 -28.73
N PHE A 4 2.84 6.62 -28.14
CA PHE A 4 1.39 6.45 -28.19
C PHE A 4 0.71 7.80 -27.96
N ASP A 5 -0.51 7.97 -28.47
CA ASP A 5 -1.32 9.16 -28.18
C ASP A 5 -2.05 8.96 -26.85
N ALA A 6 -1.58 9.64 -25.81
CA ALA A 6 -2.14 9.60 -24.46
C ALA A 6 -3.56 10.19 -24.38
N PHE A 7 -3.94 11.05 -25.32
CA PHE A 7 -5.20 11.81 -25.32
C PHE A 7 -6.19 11.31 -26.37
N SER A 8 -5.86 10.20 -27.06
CA SER A 8 -6.74 9.54 -28.01
C SER A 8 -8.10 9.24 -27.36
N ASN A 9 -9.21 9.70 -27.92
CA ASN A 9 -10.57 9.49 -27.38
C ASN A 9 -10.83 9.99 -25.94
N ILE A 10 -10.30 11.17 -25.55
CA ILE A 10 -10.51 11.77 -24.21
C ILE A 10 -11.97 12.15 -23.84
N ILE A 11 -12.95 11.77 -24.66
CA ILE A 11 -14.38 12.03 -24.42
C ILE A 11 -14.84 11.37 -23.10
N TRP A 12 -14.22 10.24 -22.73
CA TRP A 12 -14.57 9.50 -21.52
C TRP A 12 -14.06 10.15 -20.23
N ALA A 13 -12.96 10.89 -20.25
CA ALA A 13 -12.34 11.45 -19.05
C ALA A 13 -13.29 12.33 -18.21
N PRO A 14 -14.01 13.34 -18.78
CA PRO A 14 -14.95 14.14 -18.00
C PRO A 14 -16.16 13.32 -17.50
N ILE A 15 -16.58 12.30 -18.25
CA ILE A 15 -17.68 11.40 -17.87
C ILE A 15 -17.25 10.53 -16.68
N LEU A 16 -16.09 9.87 -16.78
CA LEU A 16 -15.51 9.06 -15.71
C LEU A 16 -15.29 9.89 -14.45
N PHE A 17 -14.71 11.09 -14.59
CA PHE A 17 -14.52 12.02 -13.46
C PHE A 17 -15.85 12.32 -12.75
N SER A 18 -16.91 12.60 -13.50
CA SER A 18 -18.23 12.92 -12.97
C SER A 18 -18.89 11.71 -12.29
N ILE A 19 -18.79 10.52 -12.90
CA ILE A 19 -19.27 9.26 -12.33
C ILE A 19 -18.56 8.98 -11.00
N PHE A 20 -17.23 9.07 -10.98
CA PHE A 20 -16.42 8.82 -9.79
C PHE A 20 -16.66 9.85 -8.67
N LEU A 21 -16.90 11.11 -9.03
CA LEU A 21 -17.34 12.14 -8.09
C LEU A 21 -18.68 11.76 -7.43
N ILE A 22 -19.67 11.32 -8.20
CA ILE A 22 -20.97 10.88 -7.65
C ILE A 22 -20.80 9.63 -6.77
N LEU A 23 -20.01 8.66 -7.22
CA LEU A 23 -19.74 7.45 -6.45
C LEU A 23 -19.00 7.76 -5.13
N SER A 24 -18.10 8.75 -5.10
CA SER A 24 -17.42 9.18 -3.87
C SER A 24 -18.37 9.68 -2.77
N LEU A 25 -19.52 10.25 -3.15
CA LEU A 25 -20.56 10.69 -2.21
C LEU A 25 -21.31 9.52 -1.57
N LYS A 26 -21.41 8.38 -2.28
CA LYS A 26 -22.07 7.18 -1.78
C LYS A 26 -21.13 6.32 -0.95
N VAL A 27 -19.91 6.09 -1.46
CA VAL A 27 -18.92 5.19 -0.85
C VAL A 27 -18.43 5.70 0.51
N CYS A 28 -18.38 7.02 0.73
CA CYS A 28 -17.87 7.59 1.99
C CYS A 28 -18.67 7.18 3.23
N ASN A 29 -19.97 6.92 3.07
CA ASN A 29 -20.84 6.49 4.17
C ASN A 29 -20.38 5.14 4.73
N TYR A 30 -19.95 4.22 3.87
CA TYR A 30 -19.42 2.93 4.29
C TYR A 30 -18.17 3.07 5.18
N PHE A 31 -17.30 4.03 4.86
CA PHE A 31 -16.09 4.32 5.62
C PHE A 31 -16.30 5.32 6.78
N LYS A 32 -17.56 5.69 7.07
CA LYS A 32 -17.92 6.67 8.10
C LYS A 32 -17.23 8.03 7.93
N ILE A 33 -16.98 8.45 6.68
CA ILE A 33 -16.37 9.74 6.31
C ILE A 33 -17.48 10.68 5.85
N ASN A 34 -17.39 11.98 6.20
CA ASN A 34 -18.38 12.94 5.74
C ASN A 34 -18.19 13.26 4.25
N TYR A 35 -19.24 13.70 3.57
CA TYR A 35 -19.16 13.96 2.13
C TYR A 35 -18.15 15.07 1.79
N LYS A 36 -18.01 16.11 2.62
CA LYS A 36 -17.05 17.21 2.38
C LYS A 36 -15.61 16.71 2.32
N LEU A 37 -15.20 15.93 3.32
CA LEU A 37 -13.87 15.33 3.36
C LEU A 37 -13.70 14.29 2.26
N SER A 38 -14.73 13.50 1.97
CA SER A 38 -14.72 12.54 0.86
C SER A 38 -14.40 13.22 -0.47
N LEU A 39 -15.08 14.34 -0.75
CA LEU A 39 -14.86 15.16 -1.93
C LEU A 39 -13.47 15.79 -1.93
N SER A 40 -13.02 16.35 -0.80
CA SER A 40 -11.67 16.92 -0.69
C SER A 40 -10.59 15.89 -0.96
N LEU A 41 -10.74 14.66 -0.45
CA LEU A 41 -9.83 13.55 -0.72
C LEU A 41 -9.87 13.14 -2.19
N TYR A 42 -11.05 13.11 -2.81
CA TYR A 42 -11.19 12.74 -4.22
C TYR A 42 -10.53 13.77 -5.14
N LEU A 43 -10.78 15.06 -4.89
CA LEU A 43 -10.18 16.16 -5.65
C LEU A 43 -8.66 16.21 -5.44
N TRP A 44 -8.18 16.05 -4.21
CA TRP A 44 -6.76 15.96 -3.90
C TRP A 44 -6.11 14.79 -4.64
N HIS A 45 -6.72 13.62 -4.59
CA HIS A 45 -6.18 12.44 -5.25
C HIS A 45 -6.19 12.58 -6.78
N THR A 46 -7.27 13.14 -7.34
CA THR A 46 -7.37 13.39 -8.80
C THR A 46 -6.35 14.43 -9.26
N LEU A 47 -6.07 15.47 -8.46
CA LEU A 47 -5.00 16.43 -8.75
C LEU A 47 -3.65 15.70 -8.91
N PHE A 48 -3.32 14.79 -7.99
CA PHE A 48 -2.09 14.00 -8.10
C PHE A 48 -2.10 13.01 -9.25
N CYS A 49 -3.27 12.51 -9.67
CA CYS A 49 -3.40 11.73 -10.88
C CYS A 49 -2.96 12.54 -12.12
N VAL A 50 -3.40 13.80 -12.24
CA VAL A 50 -2.99 14.70 -13.32
C VAL A 50 -1.49 15.01 -13.26
N VAL A 51 -0.97 15.30 -12.06
CA VAL A 51 0.48 15.52 -11.85
C VAL A 51 1.29 14.28 -12.25
N TYR A 52 0.81 13.07 -11.93
CA TYR A 52 1.48 11.84 -12.30
C TYR A 52 1.45 11.60 -13.81
N ILE A 53 0.34 11.88 -14.50
CA ILE A 53 0.28 11.78 -15.98
C ILE A 53 1.34 12.67 -16.61
N TRP A 54 1.44 13.93 -16.17
CA TRP A 54 2.49 14.84 -16.64
C TRP A 54 3.90 14.30 -16.37
N PHE A 55 4.14 13.79 -15.16
CA PHE A 55 5.41 13.17 -14.79
C PHE A 55 5.75 11.96 -15.69
N ALA A 56 4.78 11.07 -15.89
CA ALA A 56 4.94 9.85 -16.67
C ALA A 56 5.25 10.14 -18.14
N LEU A 57 4.59 11.15 -18.74
CA LEU A 57 4.83 11.54 -20.13
C LEU A 57 6.17 12.27 -20.31
N THR A 58 6.63 13.02 -19.29
CA THR A 58 7.87 13.81 -19.36
C THR A 58 9.12 12.98 -19.06
N PHE A 59 9.10 12.21 -17.98
CA PHE A 59 10.28 11.49 -17.47
C PHE A 59 10.25 9.99 -17.78
N GLY A 60 9.13 9.47 -18.27
CA GLY A 60 8.90 8.04 -18.41
C GLY A 60 8.51 7.39 -17.08
N ALA A 61 7.53 6.46 -17.13
CA ALA A 61 7.11 5.69 -15.97
C ALA A 61 6.70 4.26 -16.37
N ASP A 62 6.59 3.37 -15.37
CA ASP A 62 6.10 2.00 -15.55
C ASP A 62 4.72 1.98 -16.24
N SER A 63 3.89 2.99 -15.98
CA SER A 63 2.56 3.18 -16.58
C SER A 63 2.61 3.26 -18.10
N ASN A 64 3.61 3.93 -18.68
CA ASN A 64 3.80 4.01 -20.13
C ASN A 64 4.06 2.62 -20.71
N LYS A 65 4.85 1.80 -20.01
CA LYS A 65 5.18 0.43 -20.42
C LYS A 65 3.95 -0.48 -20.35
N TYR A 66 3.13 -0.36 -19.31
CA TYR A 66 1.89 -1.14 -19.21
C TYR A 66 0.93 -0.81 -20.36
N TYR A 67 0.71 0.48 -20.62
CA TYR A 67 -0.18 0.93 -21.70
C TYR A 67 0.36 0.53 -23.08
N TYR A 68 1.64 0.79 -23.36
CA TYR A 68 2.25 0.41 -24.63
C TYR A 68 2.19 -1.11 -24.89
N ASN A 69 2.44 -1.93 -23.88
CA ASN A 69 2.32 -3.39 -24.02
C ASN A 69 0.87 -3.85 -24.21
N ALA A 70 -0.10 -3.12 -23.67
CA ALA A 70 -1.52 -3.39 -23.90
C ALA A 70 -1.96 -2.99 -25.32
N LEU A 71 -1.38 -1.94 -25.91
CA LEU A 71 -1.63 -1.59 -27.32
C LEU A 71 -1.08 -2.66 -28.27
N ASN A 72 0.11 -3.18 -27.96
CA ASN A 72 0.78 -4.21 -28.74
C ASN A 72 0.57 -5.60 -28.12
N PHE A 73 -0.65 -5.85 -27.63
CA PHE A 73 -0.95 -7.08 -26.92
C PHE A 73 -0.92 -8.28 -27.88
N ASP A 74 0.16 -9.05 -27.81
CA ASP A 74 0.33 -10.29 -28.58
C ASP A 74 0.08 -11.48 -27.65
N ASN A 75 -1.17 -11.99 -27.65
CA ASN A 75 -1.68 -13.20 -26.97
C ASN A 75 -0.74 -13.82 -25.93
N ARG A 76 -0.39 -13.05 -24.89
CA ARG A 76 0.47 -13.55 -23.81
C ARG A 76 -0.30 -14.61 -23.03
N GLU A 77 0.39 -15.40 -22.22
CA GLU A 77 -0.28 -16.24 -21.22
C GLU A 77 -0.69 -15.38 -20.01
N PHE A 78 -1.89 -15.64 -19.51
CA PHE A 78 -2.39 -14.94 -18.33
C PHE A 78 -1.54 -15.30 -17.13
N ASN A 79 -0.98 -14.29 -16.47
CA ASN A 79 -0.16 -14.46 -15.28
C ASN A 79 -0.41 -13.31 -14.29
N PHE A 80 -0.04 -13.51 -13.04
CA PHE A 80 -0.20 -12.51 -11.99
C PHE A 80 0.82 -11.37 -12.13
N GLY A 81 0.58 -10.29 -11.40
CA GLY A 81 1.51 -9.18 -11.31
C GLY A 81 1.51 -8.29 -12.53
N THR A 82 2.62 -8.23 -13.27
CA THR A 82 2.76 -7.30 -14.41
C THR A 82 1.80 -7.67 -15.52
N SER A 83 1.68 -8.97 -15.82
CA SER A 83 0.78 -9.45 -16.86
C SER A 83 -0.67 -9.10 -16.54
N PHE A 84 -1.14 -9.32 -15.30
CA PHE A 84 -2.49 -8.91 -14.88
C PHE A 84 -2.80 -7.44 -15.18
N ILE A 85 -1.89 -6.52 -14.89
CA ILE A 85 -2.08 -5.09 -15.23
C ILE A 85 -2.18 -4.90 -16.74
N ILE A 86 -1.32 -5.55 -17.53
CA ILE A 86 -1.36 -5.45 -18.99
C ILE A 86 -2.69 -5.98 -19.54
N TYR A 87 -3.21 -7.10 -19.03
CA TYR A 87 -4.54 -7.61 -19.40
C TYR A 87 -5.66 -6.66 -19.01
N PHE A 88 -5.60 -6.10 -17.81
CA PHE A 88 -6.61 -5.16 -17.34
C PHE A 88 -6.60 -3.90 -18.21
N THR A 89 -5.44 -3.34 -18.50
CA THR A 89 -5.24 -2.21 -19.41
C THR A 89 -5.67 -2.53 -20.84
N TYR A 90 -5.35 -3.73 -21.35
CA TYR A 90 -5.80 -4.19 -22.67
C TYR A 90 -7.32 -4.32 -22.72
N PHE A 91 -7.94 -4.85 -21.67
CA PHE A 91 -9.39 -4.98 -21.59
C PHE A 91 -10.08 -3.60 -21.67
N LEU A 92 -9.59 -2.64 -20.88
CA LEU A 92 -10.11 -1.27 -20.87
C LEU A 92 -9.90 -0.57 -22.22
N TYR A 93 -8.75 -0.78 -22.86
CA TYR A 93 -8.44 -0.20 -24.16
C TYR A 93 -9.29 -0.82 -25.28
N ASN A 94 -9.22 -2.14 -25.46
CA ASN A 94 -9.77 -2.85 -26.61
C ASN A 94 -11.30 -2.96 -26.57
N PHE A 95 -11.90 -3.16 -25.40
CA PHE A 95 -13.35 -3.36 -25.29
C PHE A 95 -14.12 -2.09 -24.95
N LEU A 96 -13.54 -1.17 -24.19
CA LEU A 96 -14.21 0.08 -23.77
C LEU A 96 -13.72 1.32 -24.53
N GLY A 97 -12.62 1.20 -25.29
CA GLY A 97 -12.05 2.33 -26.03
C GLY A 97 -11.42 3.39 -25.13
N PHE A 98 -11.02 3.03 -23.91
CA PHE A 98 -10.48 3.97 -22.92
C PHE A 98 -9.03 4.34 -23.20
N SER A 99 -8.78 5.63 -23.23
CA SER A 99 -7.48 6.26 -23.42
C SER A 99 -6.53 6.03 -22.25
N TYR A 100 -5.26 6.43 -22.42
CA TYR A 100 -4.29 6.43 -21.32
C TYR A 100 -4.78 7.24 -20.12
N VAL A 101 -5.34 8.44 -20.37
CA VAL A 101 -5.86 9.33 -19.31
C VAL A 101 -7.08 8.70 -18.62
N ASP A 102 -7.98 8.07 -19.36
CA ASP A 102 -9.17 7.41 -18.81
C ASP A 102 -8.79 6.27 -17.85
N GLN A 103 -7.81 5.46 -18.27
CA GLN A 103 -7.29 4.37 -17.45
C GLN A 103 -6.56 4.87 -16.20
N PHE A 104 -5.88 6.02 -16.29
CA PHE A 104 -5.35 6.72 -15.12
C PHE A 104 -6.45 7.15 -14.14
N LEU A 105 -7.57 7.71 -14.63
CA LEU A 105 -8.69 8.07 -13.76
C LEU A 105 -9.32 6.84 -13.08
N ILE A 106 -9.40 5.70 -13.78
CA ILE A 106 -9.88 4.43 -13.22
C ILE A 106 -8.95 3.94 -12.11
N HIS A 107 -7.64 3.89 -12.37
CA HIS A 107 -6.66 3.52 -11.35
C HIS A 107 -6.62 4.51 -10.19
N GLY A 108 -6.72 5.81 -10.46
CA GLY A 108 -6.87 6.86 -9.47
C GLY A 108 -8.09 6.65 -8.58
N TYR A 109 -9.24 6.26 -9.16
CA TYR A 109 -10.42 5.96 -8.36
C TYR A 109 -10.26 4.70 -7.48
N ILE A 110 -9.57 3.67 -7.99
CA ILE A 110 -9.20 2.49 -7.20
C ILE A 110 -8.32 2.89 -6.01
N GLY A 111 -7.27 3.68 -6.25
CA GLY A 111 -6.39 4.22 -5.20
C GLY A 111 -7.16 5.07 -4.18
N TYR A 112 -8.10 5.87 -4.66
CA TYR A 112 -8.99 6.69 -3.83
C TYR A 112 -9.88 5.87 -2.89
N ILE A 113 -10.39 4.71 -3.32
CA ILE A 113 -11.13 3.80 -2.42
C ILE A 113 -10.22 3.35 -1.27
N GLY A 114 -8.95 3.04 -1.57
CA GLY A 114 -7.92 2.76 -0.55
C GLY A 114 -7.71 3.94 0.40
N LEU A 115 -7.61 5.16 -0.16
CA LEU A 115 -7.43 6.38 0.61
C LEU A 115 -8.62 6.67 1.53
N LEU A 116 -9.85 6.46 1.07
CA LEU A 116 -11.05 6.57 1.90
C LEU A 116 -11.07 5.55 3.04
N ALA A 117 -10.73 4.30 2.75
CA ALA A 117 -10.67 3.24 3.76
C ALA A 117 -9.59 3.53 4.82
N PHE A 118 -8.44 4.03 4.38
CA PHE A 118 -7.37 4.50 5.26
C PHE A 118 -7.83 5.71 6.10
N ALA A 119 -8.41 6.74 5.48
CA ALA A 119 -8.96 7.91 6.15
C ALA A 119 -10.02 7.54 7.21
N GLY A 120 -10.93 6.62 6.87
CA GLY A 120 -11.92 6.07 7.79
C GLY A 120 -11.27 5.41 9.00
N SER A 121 -10.21 4.63 8.78
CA SER A 121 -9.46 3.95 9.83
C SER A 121 -8.73 4.96 10.75
N ILE A 122 -8.10 5.98 10.17
CA ILE A 122 -7.46 7.07 10.94
C ILE A 122 -8.48 7.88 11.75
N LYS A 123 -9.65 8.18 11.17
CA LYS A 123 -10.74 8.85 11.89
C LYS A 123 -11.17 8.06 13.12
N GLN A 124 -11.27 6.74 13.02
CA GLN A 124 -11.63 5.90 14.15
C GLN A 124 -10.53 5.85 15.22
N ALA A 125 -9.26 5.72 14.83
CA ALA A 125 -8.13 5.73 15.75
C ALA A 125 -8.03 7.03 16.58
N THR A 126 -8.40 8.15 15.95
CA THR A 126 -8.24 9.51 16.51
C THR A 126 -9.52 10.11 17.11
N LEU A 127 -10.65 9.40 17.09
CA LEU A 127 -11.99 9.94 17.44
C LEU A 127 -12.04 10.66 18.80
N TYR A 128 -11.43 10.08 19.82
CA TYR A 128 -11.41 10.60 21.20
C TYR A 128 -10.07 11.26 21.59
N LYS A 129 -9.23 11.60 20.61
CA LYS A 129 -7.92 12.22 20.84
C LYS A 129 -8.00 13.75 20.77
N SER A 130 -6.93 14.40 21.23
CA SER A 130 -6.78 15.86 21.16
C SER A 130 -6.83 16.38 19.71
N LYS A 131 -7.13 17.67 19.55
CA LYS A 131 -7.22 18.32 18.23
C LYS A 131 -5.92 18.16 17.43
N ASN A 132 -4.76 18.24 18.10
CA ASN A 132 -3.45 18.13 17.45
C ASN A 132 -3.20 16.72 16.87
N ILE A 133 -3.60 15.66 17.57
CA ILE A 133 -3.46 14.29 17.08
C ILE A 133 -4.43 14.00 15.93
N LYS A 134 -5.65 14.55 16.00
CA LYS A 134 -6.60 14.50 14.87
C LYS A 134 -6.03 15.21 13.65
N LEU A 135 -5.45 16.41 13.84
CA LEU A 135 -4.82 17.18 12.78
C LEU A 135 -3.64 16.41 12.17
N LEU A 136 -2.76 15.83 12.99
CA LEU A 136 -1.65 14.98 12.53
C LEU A 136 -2.15 13.82 11.67
N GLY A 137 -3.20 13.12 12.12
CA GLY A 137 -3.82 12.05 11.34
C GLY A 137 -4.32 12.53 9.97
N TRP A 138 -4.94 13.71 9.90
CA TRP A 138 -5.39 14.28 8.63
C TRP A 138 -4.24 14.74 7.74
N VAL A 139 -3.22 15.38 8.30
CA VAL A 139 -2.00 15.75 7.55
C VAL A 139 -1.38 14.51 6.90
N ILE A 140 -1.31 13.39 7.63
CA ILE A 140 -0.76 12.14 7.10
C ILE A 140 -1.62 11.60 5.94
N VAL A 141 -2.95 11.62 6.05
CA VAL A 141 -3.84 11.17 4.97
C VAL A 141 -3.69 12.04 3.72
N PHE A 142 -3.43 13.34 3.89
CA PHE A 142 -3.22 14.29 2.79
C PHE A 142 -1.76 14.39 2.32
N LEU A 143 -0.87 13.48 2.72
CA LEU A 143 0.52 13.53 2.23
C LEU A 143 0.58 13.42 0.69
N PRO A 144 1.33 14.30 0.01
CA PRO A 144 1.52 14.26 -1.43
C PRO A 144 1.98 12.89 -1.94
N SER A 145 2.94 12.24 -1.27
CA SER A 145 3.48 10.97 -1.76
C SER A 145 2.44 9.86 -1.77
N ILE A 146 1.48 9.85 -0.82
CA ILE A 146 0.41 8.84 -0.83
C ILE A 146 -0.37 8.98 -2.14
N SER A 147 -0.89 10.17 -2.41
CA SER A 147 -1.74 10.38 -3.59
C SER A 147 -0.95 10.29 -4.89
N PHE A 148 0.29 10.79 -4.94
CA PHE A 148 1.14 10.67 -6.11
C PHE A 148 1.38 9.20 -6.51
N TRP A 149 1.81 8.35 -5.58
CA TRP A 149 2.16 6.97 -5.92
C TRP A 149 0.95 6.04 -6.12
N THR A 150 -0.19 6.36 -5.50
CA THR A 150 -1.36 5.47 -5.49
C THR A 150 -2.44 5.85 -6.51
N THR A 151 -2.18 6.85 -7.36
CA THR A 151 -3.04 7.22 -8.51
C THR A 151 -2.61 6.57 -9.83
N ALA A 152 -1.37 6.08 -9.90
CA ALA A 152 -0.77 5.67 -11.17
C ALA A 152 -1.44 4.44 -11.80
N LEU A 153 -1.53 4.43 -13.13
CA LEU A 153 -1.83 3.23 -13.90
C LEU A 153 -0.75 2.17 -13.63
N GLY A 154 -1.13 1.13 -12.89
CA GLY A 154 -0.20 0.12 -12.43
C GLY A 154 -0.67 -0.63 -11.20
N LYS A 155 0.27 -1.39 -10.61
CA LYS A 155 0.04 -2.24 -9.44
C LYS A 155 -0.24 -1.44 -8.17
N ASP A 156 0.31 -0.24 -8.07
CA ASP A 156 0.41 0.49 -6.80
C ASP A 156 -0.96 0.99 -6.31
N ALA A 157 -1.82 1.47 -7.22
CA ALA A 157 -3.20 1.85 -6.92
C ALA A 157 -4.02 0.68 -6.34
N ILE A 158 -3.99 -0.48 -7.01
CA ILE A 158 -4.72 -1.68 -6.56
C ILE A 158 -4.14 -2.23 -5.25
N SER A 159 -2.81 -2.21 -5.11
CA SER A 159 -2.14 -2.66 -3.88
C SER A 159 -2.52 -1.78 -2.68
N PHE A 160 -2.58 -0.46 -2.89
CA PHE A 160 -2.99 0.48 -1.85
C PHE A 160 -4.48 0.34 -1.51
N MET A 161 -5.35 0.15 -2.50
CA MET A 161 -6.76 -0.19 -2.26
C MET A 161 -6.89 -1.44 -1.40
N ALA A 162 -6.24 -2.53 -1.81
CA ALA A 162 -6.25 -3.78 -1.08
C ALA A 162 -5.82 -3.56 0.38
N LEU A 163 -4.73 -2.86 0.62
CA LEU A 163 -4.28 -2.53 1.98
C LEU A 163 -5.31 -1.71 2.76
N GLY A 164 -5.84 -0.62 2.18
CA GLY A 164 -6.80 0.25 2.86
C GLY A 164 -8.05 -0.53 3.28
N LEU A 165 -8.54 -1.41 2.40
CA LEU A 165 -9.66 -2.32 2.68
C LEU A 165 -9.31 -3.37 3.73
N ALA A 166 -8.08 -3.92 3.73
CA ALA A 166 -7.60 -4.85 4.76
C ALA A 166 -7.59 -4.17 6.13
N LEU A 167 -7.04 -2.96 6.20
CA LEU A 167 -6.96 -2.17 7.42
C LEU A 167 -8.36 -1.84 7.96
N TRP A 168 -9.28 -1.42 7.09
CA TRP A 168 -10.67 -1.18 7.48
C TRP A 168 -11.33 -2.47 7.97
N SER A 169 -11.06 -3.61 7.33
CA SER A 169 -11.57 -4.90 7.77
C SER A 169 -11.01 -5.33 9.12
N ALA A 170 -9.75 -5.00 9.43
CA ALA A 170 -9.10 -5.31 10.70
C ALA A 170 -9.72 -4.62 11.92
N LEU A 171 -10.54 -3.58 11.71
CA LEU A 171 -11.35 -2.97 12.78
C LEU A 171 -12.54 -3.86 13.18
N ASP A 172 -13.05 -4.70 12.28
CA ASP A 172 -14.19 -5.58 12.52
C ASP A 172 -14.22 -6.75 11.51
N PHE A 173 -13.42 -7.79 11.78
CA PHE A 173 -13.34 -8.96 10.89
C PHE A 173 -14.66 -9.73 10.79
N LYS A 174 -15.49 -9.72 11.84
CA LYS A 174 -16.74 -10.50 11.86
C LYS A 174 -17.70 -10.01 10.80
N ASN A 175 -17.87 -8.70 10.70
CA ASN A 175 -18.81 -8.10 9.76
C ASN A 175 -18.19 -7.81 8.38
N ARG A 176 -16.86 -7.80 8.26
CA ARG A 176 -16.14 -7.38 7.05
C ARG A 176 -15.32 -8.49 6.38
N LYS A 177 -15.64 -9.76 6.62
CA LYS A 177 -14.93 -10.92 6.05
C LYS A 177 -14.83 -10.91 4.52
N LEU A 178 -15.91 -10.52 3.82
CA LEU A 178 -15.93 -10.44 2.35
C LEU A 178 -14.98 -9.35 1.85
N LEU A 179 -14.92 -8.22 2.57
CA LEU A 179 -14.02 -7.12 2.24
C LEU A 179 -12.56 -7.52 2.43
N LEU A 180 -12.26 -8.27 3.49
CA LEU A 180 -10.92 -8.82 3.72
C LEU A 180 -10.53 -9.82 2.62
N PHE A 181 -11.42 -10.74 2.25
CA PHE A 181 -11.16 -11.70 1.18
C PHE A 181 -10.90 -10.99 -0.15
N PHE A 182 -11.75 -10.01 -0.51
CA PHE A 182 -11.55 -9.18 -1.69
C PHE A 182 -10.20 -8.45 -1.64
N SER A 183 -9.82 -7.89 -0.50
CA SER A 183 -8.52 -7.26 -0.30
C SER A 183 -7.35 -8.22 -0.56
N ILE A 184 -7.36 -9.42 0.05
CA ILE A 184 -6.31 -10.42 -0.14
C ILE A 184 -6.23 -10.84 -1.61
N PHE A 185 -7.39 -11.10 -2.23
CA PHE A 185 -7.48 -11.47 -3.65
C PHE A 185 -6.94 -10.38 -4.56
N SER A 186 -7.37 -9.12 -4.39
CA SER A 186 -6.89 -7.99 -5.18
C SER A 186 -5.39 -7.79 -5.04
N MET A 187 -4.84 -7.91 -3.82
CA MET A 187 -3.39 -7.83 -3.61
C MET A 187 -2.68 -8.99 -4.31
N PHE A 188 -3.20 -10.21 -4.23
CA PHE A 188 -2.60 -11.38 -4.87
C PHE A 188 -2.54 -11.25 -6.39
N MET A 189 -3.59 -10.71 -7.04
CA MET A 189 -3.60 -10.48 -8.49
C MET A 189 -2.44 -9.58 -8.96
N VAL A 190 -2.12 -8.53 -8.20
CA VAL A 190 -1.08 -7.56 -8.60
C VAL A 190 0.29 -7.83 -7.98
N ARG A 191 0.33 -8.48 -6.83
CA ARG A 191 1.54 -8.76 -6.03
C ARG A 191 1.35 -10.06 -5.24
N PRO A 192 1.52 -11.25 -5.86
CA PRO A 192 1.27 -12.54 -5.20
C PRO A 192 1.97 -12.71 -3.85
N HIS A 193 3.26 -12.32 -3.74
CA HIS A 193 4.02 -12.38 -2.48
C HIS A 193 3.44 -11.47 -1.38
N ILE A 194 2.96 -10.27 -1.71
CA ILE A 194 2.34 -9.37 -0.73
C ILE A 194 0.94 -9.85 -0.35
N GLY A 195 0.17 -10.37 -1.31
CA GLY A 195 -1.14 -10.98 -1.06
C GLY A 195 -1.02 -12.19 -0.12
N ALA A 196 0.03 -12.99 -0.29
CA ALA A 196 0.38 -14.07 0.62
C ALA A 196 0.72 -13.57 2.02
N ALA A 197 1.53 -12.51 2.13
CA ALA A 197 1.85 -11.92 3.41
C ALA A 197 0.59 -11.45 4.15
N LEU A 198 -0.41 -10.87 3.45
CA LEU A 198 -1.72 -10.56 4.03
C LEU A 198 -2.46 -11.82 4.51
N ALA A 199 -2.50 -12.87 3.69
CA ALA A 199 -3.19 -14.12 4.04
C ALA A 199 -2.54 -14.81 5.26
N ILE A 200 -1.20 -14.88 5.30
CA ILE A 200 -0.41 -15.40 6.42
C ILE A 200 -0.70 -14.57 7.67
N ALA A 201 -0.62 -13.24 7.58
CA ALA A 201 -0.91 -12.38 8.72
C ALA A 201 -2.33 -12.60 9.26
N PHE A 202 -3.31 -12.84 8.39
CA PHE A 202 -4.68 -13.14 8.80
C PHE A 202 -4.77 -14.49 9.51
N ALA A 203 -4.14 -15.54 8.98
CA ALA A 203 -4.08 -16.84 9.62
C ALA A 203 -3.43 -16.77 11.00
N PHE A 204 -2.28 -16.08 11.12
CA PHE A 204 -1.64 -15.81 12.40
C PHE A 204 -2.59 -15.12 13.39
N SER A 205 -3.33 -14.11 12.92
CA SER A 205 -4.28 -13.41 13.77
C SER A 205 -5.39 -14.29 14.35
N ILE A 206 -5.83 -15.32 13.61
CA ILE A 206 -6.82 -16.31 14.05
C ILE A 206 -6.21 -17.29 15.06
N ILE A 207 -4.98 -17.73 14.83
CA ILE A 207 -4.26 -18.68 15.70
C ILE A 207 -4.06 -18.09 17.08
N PHE A 208 -3.65 -16.82 17.15
CA PHE A 208 -3.41 -16.11 18.41
C PHE A 208 -4.68 -15.51 19.04
N ASP A 209 -5.83 -15.58 18.38
CA ASP A 209 -7.10 -15.21 19.01
C ASP A 209 -7.48 -16.26 20.07
N LYS A 210 -7.75 -15.83 21.30
CA LYS A 210 -8.14 -16.73 22.40
C LYS A 210 -9.59 -17.21 22.26
N ARG A 211 -10.41 -16.52 21.46
CA ARG A 211 -11.85 -16.82 21.30
C ARG A 211 -12.15 -17.81 20.18
N THR A 212 -11.18 -18.14 19.34
CA THR A 212 -11.34 -19.04 18.19
C THR A 212 -11.16 -20.50 18.61
N SER A 213 -12.00 -21.39 18.06
CA SER A 213 -11.94 -22.82 18.36
C SER A 213 -10.68 -23.47 17.75
N LEU A 214 -10.19 -24.54 18.38
CA LEU A 214 -8.96 -25.23 17.95
C LEU A 214 -9.03 -25.71 16.48
N TYR A 215 -10.17 -26.24 16.05
CA TYR A 215 -10.37 -26.70 14.67
C TYR A 215 -10.18 -25.58 13.63
N ILE A 216 -10.67 -24.37 13.92
CA ILE A 216 -10.49 -23.20 13.05
C ILE A 216 -9.00 -22.81 13.00
N LYS A 217 -8.30 -22.85 14.14
CA LYS A 217 -6.86 -22.57 14.21
C LYS A 217 -6.05 -23.57 13.39
N VAL A 218 -6.35 -24.86 13.53
CA VAL A 218 -5.70 -25.92 12.75
C VAL A 218 -5.98 -25.71 11.26
N PHE A 219 -7.24 -25.51 10.85
CA PHE A 219 -7.60 -25.30 9.45
C PHE A 219 -6.85 -24.12 8.81
N PHE A 220 -6.89 -22.93 9.43
CA PHE A 220 -6.18 -21.76 8.90
C PHE A 220 -4.66 -21.88 9.00
N GLY A 221 -4.14 -22.57 10.03
CA GLY A 221 -2.71 -22.88 10.13
C GLY A 221 -2.24 -23.79 8.99
N THR A 222 -3.00 -24.83 8.68
CA THR A 222 -2.69 -25.75 7.58
C THR A 222 -2.78 -25.05 6.23
N ILE A 223 -3.82 -24.24 6.01
CA ILE A 223 -3.95 -23.41 4.81
C ILE A 223 -2.76 -22.45 4.67
N SER A 224 -2.35 -21.79 5.76
CA SER A 224 -1.20 -20.89 5.73
C SER A 224 0.08 -21.62 5.35
N LEU A 225 0.29 -22.84 5.86
CA LEU A 225 1.44 -23.68 5.48
C LEU A 225 1.40 -24.05 4.00
N ILE A 226 0.23 -24.47 3.50
CA ILE A 226 0.03 -24.79 2.08
C ILE A 226 0.32 -23.56 1.22
N ILE A 227 -0.26 -22.40 1.54
CA ILE A 227 -0.02 -21.15 0.81
C ILE A 227 1.47 -20.82 0.78
N THR A 228 2.17 -20.89 1.91
CA THR A 228 3.62 -20.66 1.96
C THR A 228 4.38 -21.66 1.09
N ALA A 229 4.04 -22.95 1.19
CA ALA A 229 4.69 -24.03 0.44
C ALA A 229 4.49 -23.91 -1.08
N PHE A 230 3.34 -23.42 -1.54
CA PHE A 230 3.09 -23.19 -2.98
C PHE A 230 3.73 -21.89 -3.49
N ILE A 231 3.85 -20.87 -2.64
CA ILE A 231 4.35 -19.57 -3.07
C ILE A 231 5.87 -19.53 -3.17
N ILE A 232 6.59 -20.28 -2.33
CA ILE A 232 8.05 -20.37 -2.40
C ILE A 232 8.50 -20.83 -3.80
N PRO A 233 8.02 -21.97 -4.36
CA PRO A 233 8.39 -22.42 -5.70
C PRO A 233 7.97 -21.44 -6.81
N ILE A 234 6.79 -20.81 -6.71
CA ILE A 234 6.35 -19.79 -7.68
C ILE A 234 7.32 -18.60 -7.66
N MET A 235 7.77 -18.17 -6.47
CA MET A 235 8.77 -17.10 -6.36
C MET A 235 10.09 -17.53 -7.00
N VAL A 236 10.64 -18.69 -6.62
CA VAL A 236 11.90 -19.22 -7.15
C VAL A 236 11.87 -19.32 -8.69
N ASN A 237 10.78 -19.87 -9.26
CA ASN A 237 10.59 -19.97 -10.71
C ASN A 237 10.40 -18.62 -11.38
N TYR A 238 9.65 -17.69 -10.78
CA TYR A 238 9.49 -16.32 -11.29
C TYR A 238 10.83 -15.56 -11.34
N ILE A 239 11.80 -15.96 -10.53
CA ILE A 239 13.14 -15.35 -10.45
C ILE A 239 14.13 -16.03 -11.42
N GLY A 240 13.78 -17.21 -11.95
CA GLY A 240 14.63 -18.01 -12.84
C GLY A 240 15.78 -18.72 -12.11
N LEU A 241 15.57 -19.11 -10.84
CA LEU A 241 16.53 -19.85 -10.01
C LEU A 241 16.24 -21.37 -10.05
N SER A 242 15.90 -21.91 -11.21
CA SER A 242 15.35 -23.28 -11.33
C SER A 242 16.33 -24.42 -11.00
N GLU A 243 17.58 -24.13 -10.62
CA GLU A 243 18.64 -25.15 -10.43
C GLU A 243 19.60 -24.90 -9.25
N ALA A 244 19.21 -24.19 -8.19
CA ALA A 244 20.15 -23.87 -7.12
C ALA A 244 19.65 -24.26 -5.71
N ASP A 245 20.60 -24.54 -4.81
CA ASP A 245 20.37 -25.13 -3.49
C ASP A 245 19.84 -24.08 -2.48
N GLU A 246 18.91 -24.52 -1.62
CA GLU A 246 17.96 -23.69 -0.85
C GLU A 246 18.53 -22.58 0.07
N LEU A 247 19.85 -22.52 0.32
CA LEU A 247 20.47 -21.50 1.19
C LEU A 247 21.40 -20.52 0.46
N SER A 248 22.09 -20.94 -0.61
CA SER A 248 22.86 -20.02 -1.47
C SER A 248 21.96 -19.12 -2.34
N ASP A 249 20.69 -19.51 -2.47
CA ASP A 249 19.73 -18.92 -3.40
C ASP A 249 19.05 -17.67 -2.88
N VAL A 250 18.91 -17.55 -1.56
CA VAL A 250 18.34 -16.35 -0.94
C VAL A 250 19.33 -15.20 -1.07
N ASP A 251 20.63 -15.47 -0.86
CA ASP A 251 21.69 -14.47 -1.04
C ASP A 251 21.85 -14.10 -2.51
N ALA A 252 21.88 -15.08 -3.43
CA ALA A 252 21.90 -14.81 -4.88
C ALA A 252 20.65 -14.06 -5.37
N TYR A 253 19.48 -14.31 -4.78
CA TYR A 253 18.25 -13.57 -5.07
C TYR A 253 18.32 -12.13 -4.60
N VAL A 254 18.79 -11.91 -3.36
CA VAL A 254 18.98 -10.58 -2.79
C VAL A 254 19.98 -9.82 -3.67
N ASP A 255 21.10 -10.41 -4.04
CA ASP A 255 22.12 -9.80 -4.90
C ASP A 255 21.57 -9.46 -6.30
N LYS A 256 20.85 -10.38 -6.95
CA LYS A 256 20.24 -10.12 -8.27
C LYS A 256 19.24 -8.97 -8.21
N ARG A 257 18.42 -8.90 -7.15
CA ARG A 257 17.45 -7.81 -6.95
C ARG A 257 18.13 -6.50 -6.63
N GLN A 258 19.13 -6.50 -5.75
CA GLN A 258 19.93 -5.33 -5.43
C GLN A 258 20.58 -4.80 -6.70
N ASN A 259 21.29 -5.63 -7.45
CA ASN A 259 21.97 -5.26 -8.70
C ASN A 259 21.01 -4.70 -9.77
N SER A 260 19.81 -5.28 -9.92
CA SER A 260 18.79 -4.73 -10.83
C SER A 260 18.25 -3.36 -10.39
N ASN A 261 18.26 -3.10 -9.08
CA ASN A 261 17.80 -1.87 -8.45
C ASN A 261 18.88 -0.78 -8.34
N LEU A 262 20.15 -1.09 -8.64
CA LEU A 262 21.26 -0.12 -8.66
C LEU A 262 21.16 0.87 -9.84
N SER A 263 20.31 0.60 -10.83
CA SER A 263 20.11 1.51 -11.96
C SER A 263 19.32 2.76 -11.55
N GLY A 264 20.03 3.87 -11.32
CA GLY A 264 19.49 5.19 -11.00
C GLY A 264 20.27 5.88 -9.88
N GLY A 265 20.49 7.19 -9.98
CA GLY A 265 21.37 7.98 -9.09
C GLY A 265 20.93 8.13 -7.62
N SER A 266 20.08 7.24 -7.10
CA SER A 266 19.63 7.17 -5.70
C SER A 266 19.72 5.75 -5.10
N SER A 267 20.67 4.94 -5.60
CA SER A 267 20.97 3.61 -5.08
C SER A 267 21.68 3.68 -3.73
N LEU A 268 21.25 2.84 -2.79
CA LEU A 268 21.95 2.59 -1.54
C LEU A 268 22.65 1.25 -1.59
N ASP A 269 23.85 1.20 -1.01
CA ASP A 269 24.50 -0.06 -0.70
C ASP A 269 23.83 -0.68 0.53
N ILE A 270 22.90 -1.61 0.27
CA ILE A 270 22.15 -2.32 1.31
C ILE A 270 22.94 -3.51 1.85
N ALA A 271 23.88 -4.06 1.07
CA ALA A 271 24.67 -5.22 1.46
C ALA A 271 25.61 -4.93 2.64
N SER A 272 26.10 -3.69 2.77
CA SER A 272 26.93 -3.26 3.89
C SER A 272 26.16 -2.86 5.15
N MET A 273 24.82 -2.81 5.11
CA MET A 273 23.98 -2.36 6.22
C MET A 273 23.43 -3.53 7.06
N SER A 274 23.34 -3.34 8.38
CA SER A 274 22.64 -4.28 9.27
C SER A 274 21.14 -4.27 9.04
N LEU A 275 20.44 -5.39 9.31
CA LEU A 275 18.99 -5.51 9.08
C LEU A 275 18.16 -4.35 9.70
N PRO A 276 18.38 -3.91 10.95
CA PRO A 276 17.65 -2.76 11.50
C PRO A 276 17.92 -1.46 10.72
N MET A 277 19.15 -1.26 10.25
CA MET A 277 19.53 -0.09 9.46
C MET A 277 18.86 -0.13 8.07
N GLN A 278 18.75 -1.29 7.46
CA GLN A 278 18.00 -1.48 6.21
C GLN A 278 16.52 -1.12 6.39
N MET A 279 15.89 -1.61 7.46
CA MET A 279 14.47 -1.34 7.76
C MET A 279 14.20 0.16 7.97
N LEU A 280 15.05 0.84 8.75
CA LEU A 280 14.90 2.29 8.98
C LEU A 280 15.18 3.10 7.71
N SER A 281 16.21 2.72 6.94
CA SER A 281 16.54 3.36 5.68
C SER A 281 15.40 3.23 4.66
N TYR A 282 14.82 2.04 4.54
CA TYR A 282 13.70 1.78 3.64
C TYR A 282 12.46 2.63 3.99
N LEU A 283 12.17 2.81 5.28
CA LEU A 283 10.98 3.54 5.73
C LEU A 283 11.13 5.06 5.61
N PHE A 284 12.28 5.59 6.03
CA PHE A 284 12.42 7.01 6.39
C PHE A 284 13.38 7.81 5.50
N ARG A 285 14.07 7.18 4.54
CA ARG A 285 14.90 7.91 3.56
C ARG A 285 14.13 8.18 2.26
N PRO A 286 14.48 9.25 1.51
CA PRO A 286 15.54 10.22 1.76
C PRO A 286 15.18 11.22 2.87
N LEU A 287 16.20 11.74 3.54
CA LEU A 287 16.09 12.88 4.45
C LEU A 287 16.34 14.18 3.66
N PRO A 288 15.95 15.38 4.17
CA PRO A 288 16.05 16.62 3.39
C PRO A 288 17.46 16.95 2.90
N PHE A 289 18.49 16.53 3.65
CA PHE A 289 19.89 16.71 3.29
C PHE A 289 20.36 15.77 2.16
N GLU A 290 19.60 14.71 1.85
CA GLU A 290 19.86 13.76 0.76
C GLU A 290 19.02 14.09 -0.49
N ALA A 291 18.18 15.13 -0.42
CA ALA A 291 17.25 15.48 -1.47
C ALA A 291 17.92 16.36 -2.55
N HIS A 292 18.37 15.72 -3.63
CA HIS A 292 18.98 16.42 -4.77
C HIS A 292 17.99 16.84 -5.87
N THR A 293 16.70 16.54 -5.71
CA THR A 293 15.63 16.92 -6.66
C THR A 293 14.40 17.42 -5.91
N LEU A 294 13.55 18.20 -6.59
CA LEU A 294 12.29 18.69 -6.01
C LEU A 294 11.39 17.54 -5.53
N PHE A 295 11.33 16.44 -6.30
CA PHE A 295 10.57 15.25 -5.93
C PHE A 295 11.15 14.57 -4.68
N ALA A 296 12.48 14.46 -4.57
CA ALA A 296 13.13 13.93 -3.38
C ALA A 296 12.91 14.84 -2.15
N LEU A 297 12.86 16.16 -2.36
CA LEU A 297 12.61 17.13 -1.28
C LEU A 297 11.20 16.98 -0.72
N ILE A 298 10.18 16.93 -1.60
CA ILE A 298 8.79 16.71 -1.18
C ILE A 298 8.66 15.38 -0.44
N ALA A 299 9.26 14.31 -0.96
CA ALA A 299 9.21 13.01 -0.30
C ALA A 299 9.95 12.99 1.05
N SER A 300 11.01 13.78 1.21
CA SER A 300 11.73 13.91 2.48
C SER A 300 10.91 14.59 3.58
N LEU A 301 10.02 15.53 3.22
CA LEU A 301 9.10 16.16 4.15
C LEU A 301 8.07 15.15 4.68
N ASP A 302 7.54 14.30 3.80
CA ASP A 302 6.65 13.21 4.19
C ASP A 302 7.36 12.25 5.17
N ASN A 303 8.64 11.96 4.92
CA ASN A 303 9.45 11.13 5.80
C ASN A 303 9.67 11.74 7.18
N ILE A 304 9.91 13.06 7.28
CA ILE A 304 10.02 13.74 8.57
C ILE A 304 8.73 13.59 9.38
N ILE A 305 7.57 13.75 8.74
CA ILE A 305 6.26 13.59 9.41
C ILE A 305 6.11 12.15 9.92
N LEU A 306 6.56 11.15 9.16
CA LEU A 306 6.54 9.75 9.57
C LEU A 306 7.51 9.44 10.72
N ILE A 307 8.72 10.03 10.72
CA ILE A 307 9.68 9.93 11.83
C ILE A 307 9.07 10.55 13.09
N TYR A 308 8.49 11.75 12.97
CA TYR A 308 7.81 12.42 14.07
C TYR A 308 6.69 11.56 14.66
N LEU A 309 5.88 10.93 13.80
CA LEU A 309 4.86 9.97 14.23
C LEU A 309 5.45 8.75 14.95
N LEU A 310 6.56 8.20 14.44
CA LEU A 310 7.26 7.08 15.07
C LEU A 310 7.71 7.46 16.49
N ILE A 311 8.35 8.62 16.65
CA ILE A 311 8.82 9.11 17.96
C ILE A 311 7.64 9.22 18.93
N LEU A 312 6.54 9.86 18.53
CA LEU A 312 5.34 9.97 19.37
C LEU A 312 4.77 8.59 19.75
N GLY A 313 4.77 7.63 18.82
CA GLY A 313 4.31 6.28 19.08
C GLY A 313 5.21 5.51 20.04
N VAL A 314 6.53 5.67 19.94
CA VAL A 314 7.51 5.09 20.87
C VAL A 314 7.35 5.69 22.26
N VAL A 315 7.22 7.01 22.37
CA VAL A 315 6.95 7.68 23.67
C VAL A 315 5.66 7.15 24.28
N ALA A 316 4.57 7.08 23.52
CA ALA A 316 3.30 6.56 24.02
C ALA A 316 3.38 5.08 24.45
N TYR A 317 4.20 4.28 23.78
CA TYR A 317 4.47 2.89 24.17
C TYR A 317 5.26 2.81 25.48
N LEU A 318 6.29 3.64 25.66
CA LEU A 318 7.06 3.73 26.91
C LEU A 318 6.19 4.20 28.08
N GLU A 319 5.24 5.11 27.83
CA GLU A 319 4.21 5.53 28.79
C GLU A 319 3.13 4.46 29.05
N LYS A 320 3.26 3.27 28.45
CA LYS A 320 2.30 2.15 28.57
C LYS A 320 0.87 2.54 28.18
N SER A 321 0.72 3.45 27.22
CA SER A 321 -0.59 3.87 26.72
C SER A 321 -1.35 2.69 26.14
N LYS A 322 -2.62 2.53 26.51
CA LYS A 322 -3.48 1.47 25.97
C LYS A 322 -4.06 1.86 24.60
N PRO A 323 -4.27 0.91 23.69
CA PRO A 323 -5.08 1.07 22.49
C PRO A 323 -6.39 1.87 22.68
N SER A 324 -6.64 2.91 21.86
CA SER A 324 -7.93 3.63 21.89
C SER A 324 -9.09 2.83 21.30
N ILE A 325 -8.80 1.94 20.36
CA ILE A 325 -9.77 1.17 19.59
C ILE A 325 -9.39 -0.31 19.56
N GLU A 326 -10.41 -1.17 19.70
CA GLU A 326 -10.29 -2.59 19.44
C GLU A 326 -10.10 -2.82 17.94
N SER A 327 -9.04 -3.52 17.59
CA SER A 327 -8.68 -3.87 16.21
C SER A 327 -7.81 -5.12 16.27
N ASN A 328 -7.74 -5.85 15.18
CA ASN A 328 -6.85 -7.00 15.11
C ASN A 328 -5.40 -6.56 14.91
N ARG A 329 -4.76 -6.15 16.01
CA ARG A 329 -3.38 -5.65 16.02
C ARG A 329 -2.36 -6.70 15.63
N ILE A 330 -2.63 -7.97 15.92
CA ILE A 330 -1.77 -9.10 15.55
C ILE A 330 -1.67 -9.17 14.04
N PHE A 331 -2.81 -9.15 13.35
CA PHE A 331 -2.85 -9.07 11.88
C PHE A 331 -2.01 -7.90 11.35
N LEU A 332 -2.24 -6.69 11.87
CA LEU A 332 -1.57 -5.49 11.38
C LEU A 332 -0.05 -5.49 11.62
N TRP A 333 0.40 -5.93 12.80
CA TRP A 333 1.84 -6.02 13.11
C TRP A 333 2.53 -7.11 12.31
N VAL A 334 1.94 -8.31 12.23
CA VAL A 334 2.52 -9.43 11.48
C VAL A 334 2.66 -9.06 10.01
N TYR A 335 1.60 -8.50 9.40
CA TYR A 335 1.66 -8.04 8.02
C TYR A 335 2.74 -6.97 7.81
N PHE A 336 2.77 -5.95 8.69
CA PHE A 336 3.76 -4.87 8.62
C PHE A 336 5.20 -5.40 8.66
N PHE A 337 5.53 -6.28 9.61
CA PHE A 337 6.89 -6.80 9.76
C PHE A 337 7.29 -7.74 8.63
N ILE A 338 6.39 -8.62 8.16
CA ILE A 338 6.68 -9.51 7.01
C ILE A 338 7.03 -8.66 5.78
N CYS A 339 6.20 -7.66 5.45
CA CYS A 339 6.48 -6.79 4.31
C CYS A 339 7.72 -5.93 4.50
N LEU A 340 7.94 -5.39 5.70
CA LEU A 340 9.11 -4.56 5.98
C LEU A 340 10.42 -5.34 5.83
N ILE A 341 10.52 -6.53 6.43
CA ILE A 341 11.74 -7.36 6.34
C ILE A 341 11.98 -7.77 4.89
N MET A 342 10.95 -8.26 4.20
CA MET A 342 11.08 -8.71 2.81
C MET A 342 11.46 -7.58 1.85
N LEU A 343 10.88 -6.38 1.99
CA LEU A 343 11.14 -5.28 1.06
C LEU A 343 12.42 -4.51 1.40
N ALA A 344 12.77 -4.37 2.68
CA ALA A 344 13.99 -3.69 3.10
C ALA A 344 15.26 -4.44 2.66
N THR A 345 15.22 -5.78 2.68
CA THR A 345 16.36 -6.63 2.26
C THR A 345 16.54 -6.67 0.75
N THR A 346 15.48 -6.50 -0.03
CA THR A 346 15.49 -6.68 -1.50
C THR A 346 15.55 -5.38 -2.31
N THR A 347 15.28 -4.22 -1.70
CA THR A 347 15.09 -2.95 -2.43
C THR A 347 16.22 -1.95 -2.20
N ALA A 348 17.26 -2.00 -3.05
CA ALA A 348 18.41 -1.08 -3.01
C ALA A 348 18.12 0.36 -3.47
N ASN A 349 16.98 0.60 -4.13
CA ASN A 349 16.67 1.90 -4.73
C ASN A 349 15.72 2.72 -3.86
N LEU A 350 16.13 3.93 -3.46
CA LEU A 350 15.30 4.81 -2.64
C LEU A 350 14.00 5.24 -3.33
N GLY A 351 14.03 5.48 -4.64
CA GLY A 351 12.83 5.79 -5.42
C GLY A 351 11.78 4.67 -5.38
N ILE A 352 12.23 3.43 -5.52
CA ILE A 352 11.36 2.25 -5.41
C ILE A 352 10.82 2.10 -3.99
N ALA A 353 11.66 2.26 -2.96
CA ALA A 353 11.26 2.18 -1.57
C ALA A 353 10.20 3.23 -1.20
N MET A 354 10.37 4.48 -1.64
CA MET A 354 9.42 5.57 -1.43
C MET A 354 8.01 5.27 -1.98
N ARG A 355 7.94 4.55 -3.10
CA ARG A 355 6.68 4.11 -3.71
C ARG A 355 6.11 2.89 -3.00
N GLN A 356 6.93 1.85 -2.80
CA GLN A 356 6.46 0.54 -2.34
C GLN A 356 6.06 0.52 -0.86
N LYS A 357 6.64 1.38 -0.02
CA LYS A 357 6.30 1.43 1.41
C LYS A 357 4.81 1.71 1.68
N TRP A 358 4.12 2.43 0.80
CA TRP A 358 2.70 2.75 0.97
C TRP A 358 1.79 1.51 0.93
N MET A 359 2.30 0.35 0.52
CA MET A 359 1.57 -0.94 0.52
C MET A 359 1.46 -1.60 1.90
N PHE A 360 2.16 -1.09 2.90
CA PHE A 360 2.07 -1.62 4.27
C PHE A 360 2.21 -0.55 5.37
N LEU A 361 2.80 0.61 5.05
CA LEU A 361 2.99 1.71 6.00
C LEU A 361 1.69 2.24 6.64
N PRO A 362 0.53 2.32 5.95
CA PRO A 362 -0.76 2.63 6.58
C PRO A 362 -1.11 1.79 7.82
N CYS A 363 -0.67 0.52 7.88
CA CYS A 363 -0.84 -0.31 9.08
C CYS A 363 -0.05 0.27 10.27
N LEU A 364 1.22 0.62 10.07
CA LEU A 364 2.05 1.25 11.11
C LEU A 364 1.45 2.58 11.55
N ILE A 365 1.05 3.43 10.60
CA ILE A 365 0.47 4.74 10.91
C ILE A 365 -0.77 4.59 11.81
N PHE A 366 -1.68 3.67 11.46
CA PHE A 366 -2.85 3.38 12.27
C PHE A 366 -2.48 2.85 13.66
N LEU A 367 -1.55 1.89 13.72
CA LEU A 367 -1.09 1.29 14.98
C LEU A 367 -0.52 2.34 15.93
N LEU A 368 0.34 3.24 15.44
CA LEU A 368 0.93 4.31 16.24
C LEU A 368 -0.15 5.32 16.70
N LEU A 369 -0.97 5.86 15.78
CA LEU A 369 -2.01 6.83 16.12
C LEU A 369 -3.06 6.30 17.10
N SER A 370 -3.35 4.99 17.05
CA SER A 370 -4.29 4.38 17.97
C SER A 370 -3.79 4.38 19.43
N VAL A 371 -2.48 4.38 19.65
CA VAL A 371 -1.86 4.36 20.99
C VAL A 371 -1.59 5.79 21.48
N ILE A 372 -1.09 6.67 20.61
CA ILE A 372 -0.71 8.05 20.95
C ILE A 372 -1.86 8.81 21.63
N GLY A 373 -1.62 9.35 22.83
CA GLY A 373 -2.60 10.17 23.56
C GLY A 373 -3.83 9.40 24.06
N ALA A 374 -3.75 8.07 24.21
CA ALA A 374 -4.77 7.33 24.94
C ALA A 374 -4.50 7.44 26.44
N LYS A 375 -5.27 8.27 27.15
CA LYS A 375 -5.31 8.20 28.61
C LYS A 375 -5.93 6.88 29.04
N ASN A 376 -5.41 6.27 30.10
CA ASN A 376 -6.01 5.08 30.71
C ASN A 376 -7.48 5.38 31.03
N LYS A 377 -8.41 4.69 30.35
CA LYS A 377 -9.86 4.80 30.57
C LYS A 377 -10.29 4.59 32.04
N GLU A 378 -9.41 4.05 32.88
CA GLU A 378 -9.63 3.87 34.32
C GLU A 378 -9.61 5.20 35.10
N LEU A 379 -8.86 6.22 34.67
CA LEU A 379 -8.78 7.51 35.39
C LEU A 379 -9.99 8.44 35.16
N ASP A 380 -10.75 8.24 34.08
CA ASP A 380 -11.95 9.04 33.81
C ASP A 380 -13.22 8.49 34.48
N LYS A 381 -13.18 7.28 35.04
CA LYS A 381 -14.27 6.73 35.86
C LYS A 381 -14.23 7.18 37.32
N SER A 382 -13.09 7.65 37.81
CA SER A 382 -12.95 8.20 39.17
C SER A 382 -13.19 9.71 39.26
N LEU A 383 -13.47 10.37 38.12
CA LEU A 383 -13.71 11.81 38.02
C LEU A 383 -15.12 12.14 37.49
N LYS A 384 -16.01 11.15 37.46
CA LYS A 384 -17.46 11.34 37.37
C LYS A 384 -18.07 10.91 38.68
#